data_AF-A0A6P0PWS3-F1
#
_entry.id   AF-A0A6P0PWS3-F1
#
_cell.length_a   1.000
_cell.length_b   1.000
_cell.length_c   1.000
_cell.angle_alpha   90.00
_cell.angle_beta   90.00
_cell.angle_gamma   90.00
#
_symmetry.space_group_name_H-M   'P 1'
#
loop_
_entity.id
_entity.type
_entity.pdbx_description
1 polymer ?
#
loop_
_entity_poly.entity_id
_entity_poly.type
_entity_poly.pdbx_seq_one_letter_code
_entity_poly.pdbx_strand_id
1 'polypeptide(L)'
;METKPPLPPFTLETATAKVQAAEDAWNTRNPEKVALAYTIDSEWRNRAEFISGREEIIAFLKRKWAKELDYRLRKRLWSFMDNRISVCFEYEWHDDSGFWYRAYGNENWEFAENGLMKRREASINDVPIKESERKFLWERSVIS
;
A
#
# COMPACT_ATOMS: atom_id res chain seq x y z
N MET A 1 8.03 -22.83 4.53
CA MET A 1 6.96 -22.00 3.92
C MET A 1 7.00 -20.64 4.59
N GLU A 2 7.10 -19.56 3.82
CA GLU A 2 7.09 -18.19 4.35
C GLU A 2 5.68 -17.87 4.87
N THR A 3 5.57 -17.44 6.14
CA THR A 3 4.32 -17.04 6.79
C THR A 3 4.42 -15.59 7.26
N LYS A 4 3.31 -14.86 7.19
CA LYS A 4 3.26 -13.44 7.55
C LYS A 4 2.01 -13.15 8.40
N PRO A 5 2.06 -13.36 9.73
CA PRO A 5 0.93 -13.02 10.60
C PRO A 5 0.62 -11.50 10.55
N PRO A 6 -0.61 -11.08 10.88
CA PRO A 6 -1.78 -11.89 11.21
C PRO A 6 -2.29 -12.76 10.05
N LEU A 7 -2.83 -13.94 10.36
CA LEU A 7 -3.35 -14.92 9.39
C LEU A 7 -4.89 -14.85 9.31
N PRO A 8 -5.51 -15.16 8.16
CA PRO A 8 -6.96 -15.28 8.06
C PRO A 8 -7.48 -16.57 8.74
N PRO A 9 -8.77 -16.64 9.13
CA PRO A 9 -9.77 -15.58 9.03
C PRO A 9 -9.53 -14.44 10.02
N PHE A 10 -9.80 -13.21 9.60
CA PHE A 10 -9.51 -12.03 10.41
C PHE A 10 -10.62 -11.71 11.41
N THR A 11 -10.19 -11.20 12.56
CA THR A 11 -10.98 -10.43 13.53
C THR A 11 -10.79 -8.94 13.29
N LEU A 12 -11.57 -8.09 13.96
CA LEU A 12 -11.39 -6.63 13.88
C LEU A 12 -9.96 -6.22 14.30
N GLU A 13 -9.47 -6.79 15.39
CA GLU A 13 -8.13 -6.52 15.91
C GLU A 13 -7.04 -6.92 14.91
N THR A 14 -7.11 -8.15 14.39
CA THR A 14 -6.09 -8.67 13.46
C THR A 14 -6.17 -8.03 12.08
N ALA A 15 -7.37 -7.68 11.60
CA ALA A 15 -7.53 -6.89 10.37
C ALA A 15 -6.93 -5.49 10.52
N THR A 16 -7.18 -4.81 11.65
CA THR A 16 -6.62 -3.48 11.94
C THR A 16 -5.09 -3.56 12.01
N ALA A 17 -4.54 -4.55 12.70
CA ALA A 17 -3.09 -4.78 12.75
C ALA A 17 -2.51 -5.08 11.36
N LYS A 18 -3.23 -5.82 10.50
CA LYS A 18 -2.82 -6.10 9.11
C LYS A 18 -2.77 -4.82 8.28
N VAL A 19 -3.74 -3.93 8.44
CA VAL A 19 -3.78 -2.61 7.76
C VAL A 19 -2.62 -1.74 8.22
N GLN A 20 -2.34 -1.66 9.52
CA GLN A 20 -1.21 -0.88 10.04
C GLN A 20 0.13 -1.43 9.54
N ALA A 21 0.33 -2.75 9.58
CA ALA A 21 1.56 -3.36 9.07
C ALA A 21 1.78 -3.07 7.58
N ALA A 22 0.71 -3.00 6.78
CA ALA A 22 0.78 -2.59 5.38
C ALA A 22 1.08 -1.08 5.24
N GLU A 23 0.50 -0.20 6.07
CA GLU A 23 0.85 1.23 6.10
C GLU A 23 2.34 1.41 6.38
N ASP A 24 2.86 0.76 7.42
CA ASP A 24 4.25 0.86 7.84
C ASP A 24 5.19 0.38 6.73
N ALA A 25 4.89 -0.77 6.11
CA ALA A 25 5.67 -1.32 5.02
C ALA A 25 5.72 -0.36 3.82
N TRP A 26 4.58 0.18 3.37
CA TRP A 26 4.53 1.09 2.23
C TRP A 26 5.24 2.43 2.52
N ASN A 27 5.21 2.93 3.77
CA ASN A 27 5.94 4.14 4.15
C ASN A 27 7.48 3.96 4.13
N THR A 28 7.99 2.72 4.18
CA THR A 28 9.44 2.47 3.94
C THR A 28 9.87 2.84 2.53
N ARG A 29 8.94 2.78 1.55
CA ARG A 29 9.21 3.01 0.13
C ARG A 29 10.33 2.11 -0.42
N ASN A 30 10.49 0.93 0.18
CA ASN A 30 11.42 -0.10 -0.24
C ASN A 30 10.66 -1.18 -1.05
N PRO A 31 10.84 -1.23 -2.38
CA PRO A 31 10.10 -2.14 -3.26
C PRO A 31 10.22 -3.61 -2.84
N GLU A 32 11.44 -4.06 -2.56
CA GLU A 32 11.75 -5.43 -2.19
C GLU A 32 11.07 -5.81 -0.88
N LYS A 33 11.16 -4.95 0.15
CA LYS A 33 10.55 -5.17 1.47
C LYS A 33 9.02 -5.21 1.40
N VAL A 34 8.41 -4.34 0.59
CA VAL A 34 6.95 -4.33 0.40
C VAL A 34 6.48 -5.56 -0.37
N ALA A 35 7.23 -5.99 -1.39
CA ALA A 35 6.90 -7.16 -2.20
C ALA A 35 6.86 -8.47 -1.38
N LEU A 36 7.60 -8.57 -0.26
CA LEU A 36 7.52 -9.70 0.70
C LEU A 36 6.18 -9.82 1.44
N ALA A 37 5.22 -8.92 1.23
CA ALA A 37 3.85 -9.05 1.74
C ALA A 37 2.92 -9.81 0.79
N TYR A 38 3.38 -10.14 -0.42
CA TYR A 38 2.57 -10.71 -1.49
C TYR A 38 3.04 -12.12 -1.83
N THR A 39 2.14 -12.98 -2.30
CA THR A 39 2.53 -14.30 -2.82
C THR A 39 3.41 -14.15 -4.07
N ILE A 40 4.16 -15.20 -4.44
CA ILE A 40 5.03 -15.17 -5.62
C ILE A 40 4.22 -14.91 -6.90
N ASP A 41 3.00 -15.43 -6.94
CA ASP A 41 1.99 -15.36 -8.00
C ASP A 41 0.87 -14.34 -7.71
N SER A 42 1.15 -13.30 -6.90
CA SER A 42 0.13 -12.32 -6.50
C SER A 42 -0.39 -11.52 -7.69
N GLU A 43 -1.71 -11.38 -7.78
CA GLU A 43 -2.38 -10.67 -8.88
C GLU A 43 -2.84 -9.28 -8.45
N TRP A 44 -2.44 -8.26 -9.20
CA TRP A 44 -2.75 -6.87 -8.90
C TRP A 44 -3.48 -6.18 -10.04
N ARG A 45 -4.43 -5.32 -9.65
CA ARG A 45 -4.85 -4.17 -10.47
C ARG A 45 -4.58 -2.91 -9.68
N ASN A 46 -3.73 -2.03 -10.19
CA ASN A 46 -3.47 -0.73 -9.60
C ASN A 46 -3.85 0.37 -10.60
N ARG A 47 -4.95 1.09 -10.32
CA ARG A 47 -5.61 1.99 -11.29
C ARG A 47 -6.01 1.20 -12.54
N ALA A 48 -5.37 1.49 -13.67
CA ALA A 48 -5.56 0.83 -14.96
C ALA A 48 -4.42 -0.14 -15.33
N GLU A 49 -3.44 -0.34 -14.44
CA GLU A 49 -2.30 -1.23 -14.66
C GLU A 49 -2.56 -2.59 -14.00
N PHE A 50 -2.27 -3.67 -14.73
CA PHE A 50 -2.36 -5.04 -14.26
C PHE A 50 -0.94 -5.59 -14.10
N ILE A 51 -0.69 -6.27 -12.99
CA ILE A 51 0.65 -6.67 -12.53
C ILE A 51 0.53 -8.10 -11.99
N SER A 52 1.35 -9.02 -12.48
CA SER A 52 1.35 -10.42 -12.08
C SER A 52 2.69 -10.82 -11.45
N GLY A 53 2.61 -11.25 -10.20
CA GLY A 53 3.74 -11.81 -9.46
C GLY A 53 4.67 -10.78 -8.80
N ARG A 54 5.51 -11.29 -7.90
CA ARG A 54 6.34 -10.48 -7.00
C ARG A 54 7.37 -9.62 -7.74
N GLU A 55 7.92 -10.11 -8.86
CA GLU A 55 8.90 -9.38 -9.67
C GLU A 55 8.30 -8.14 -10.34
N GLU A 56 7.12 -8.27 -10.96
CA GLU A 56 6.44 -7.14 -11.58
C GLU A 56 5.94 -6.13 -10.53
N ILE A 57 5.53 -6.61 -9.35
CA ILE A 57 5.21 -5.75 -8.20
C ILE A 57 6.43 -4.90 -7.82
N ILE A 58 7.63 -5.50 -7.71
CA ILE A 58 8.86 -4.75 -7.41
C ILE A 58 9.12 -3.69 -8.49
N ALA A 59 8.98 -4.05 -9.77
CA ALA A 59 9.19 -3.12 -10.88
C ALA A 59 8.18 -1.95 -10.84
N PHE A 60 6.91 -2.23 -10.56
CA PHE A 60 5.88 -1.21 -10.37
C PHE A 60 6.22 -0.27 -9.21
N LEU A 61 6.59 -0.81 -8.05
CA LEU A 61 6.92 -0.02 -6.86
C LEU A 61 8.15 0.88 -7.08
N LYS A 62 9.16 0.40 -7.82
CA LYS A 62 10.30 1.23 -8.25
C LYS A 62 9.86 2.44 -9.08
N ARG A 63 9.03 2.21 -10.10
CA ARG A 63 8.47 3.31 -10.92
C ARG A 63 7.62 4.26 -10.08
N LYS A 64 6.80 3.72 -9.18
CA LYS A 64 5.92 4.50 -8.31
C LYS A 64 6.72 5.51 -7.49
N TRP A 65 7.74 5.07 -6.75
CA TRP A 65 8.49 5.97 -5.86
C TRP A 65 9.62 6.75 -6.53
N ALA A 66 9.95 6.44 -7.78
CA ALA A 66 10.71 7.37 -8.63
C ALA A 66 9.89 8.60 -9.03
N LYS A 67 8.56 8.45 -9.16
CA LYS A 67 7.63 9.53 -9.51
C LYS A 67 7.05 10.24 -8.28
N GLU A 68 6.60 9.46 -7.30
CA GLU A 68 5.86 9.96 -6.14
C GLU A 68 6.82 10.34 -5.00
N LEU A 69 7.40 11.55 -5.12
CA LEU A 69 8.40 12.05 -4.18
C LEU A 69 7.75 12.44 -2.86
N ASP A 70 8.53 12.34 -1.77
CA ASP A 70 8.09 12.64 -0.40
C ASP A 70 6.79 11.95 0.06
N TYR A 71 6.49 10.82 -0.56
CA TYR A 71 5.37 9.94 -0.28
C TYR A 71 5.18 9.67 1.22
N ARG A 72 3.97 9.96 1.71
CA ARG A 72 3.50 9.66 3.07
C ARG A 72 2.08 9.14 3.02
N LEU A 73 1.84 7.97 3.59
CA LEU A 73 0.60 7.21 3.48
C LEU A 73 -0.07 7.03 4.84
N ARG A 74 -1.40 7.17 4.85
CA ARG A 74 -2.29 6.68 5.89
C ARG A 74 -3.30 5.70 5.31
N LYS A 75 -3.50 4.57 5.99
CA LYS A 75 -4.51 3.56 5.69
C LYS A 75 -5.49 3.46 6.84
N ARG A 76 -6.73 3.12 6.52
CA ARG A 76 -7.81 2.87 7.48
C ARG A 76 -8.60 1.66 7.04
N LEU A 77 -8.83 0.73 7.98
CA LEU A 77 -9.75 -0.38 7.78
C LEU A 77 -11.15 0.16 7.46
N TRP A 78 -11.74 -0.33 6.36
CA TRP A 78 -13.13 -0.05 6.01
C TRP A 78 -14.05 -1.19 6.41
N SER A 79 -13.70 -2.42 6.01
CA SER A 79 -14.41 -3.64 6.37
C SER A 79 -13.49 -4.85 6.20
N PHE A 80 -13.90 -6.00 6.73
CA PHE A 80 -13.22 -7.29 6.54
C PHE A 80 -14.24 -8.43 6.56
N MET A 81 -13.90 -9.54 5.91
CA MET A 81 -14.67 -10.78 5.92
C MET A 81 -13.73 -11.94 5.61
N ASP A 82 -13.67 -12.96 6.48
CA ASP A 82 -12.82 -14.13 6.33
C ASP A 82 -11.36 -13.78 6.01
N ASN A 83 -10.90 -14.07 4.79
CA ASN A 83 -9.56 -13.80 4.28
C ASN A 83 -9.45 -12.52 3.45
N ARG A 84 -10.44 -11.62 3.54
CA ARG A 84 -10.49 -10.37 2.78
C ARG A 84 -10.54 -9.15 3.70
N ILE A 85 -9.88 -8.08 3.25
CA ILE A 85 -9.86 -6.77 3.91
C ILE A 85 -10.08 -5.69 2.86
N SER A 86 -11.01 -4.78 3.13
CA SER A 86 -11.21 -3.54 2.38
C SER A 86 -10.65 -2.36 3.16
N VAL A 87 -9.90 -1.49 2.46
CA VAL A 87 -9.13 -0.41 3.05
C VAL A 87 -9.38 0.89 2.30
N CYS A 88 -9.58 1.96 3.04
CA CYS A 88 -9.47 3.33 2.52
C CYS A 88 -8.08 3.87 2.86
N PHE A 89 -7.49 4.66 1.97
CA PHE A 89 -6.20 5.26 2.24
C PHE A 89 -6.05 6.61 1.57
N GLU A 90 -5.16 7.41 2.12
CA GLU A 90 -4.74 8.69 1.58
C GLU A 90 -3.22 8.75 1.59
N TYR A 91 -2.62 9.29 0.54
CA TYR A 91 -1.19 9.61 0.57
C TYR A 91 -0.90 10.96 -0.06
N GLU A 92 0.08 11.66 0.51
CA GLU A 92 0.58 12.93 0.01
C GLU A 92 1.95 12.73 -0.64
N TRP A 93 2.16 13.36 -1.79
CA TRP A 93 3.38 13.29 -2.57
C TRP A 93 3.51 14.53 -3.47
N HIS A 94 4.68 14.76 -4.03
CA HIS A 94 4.88 15.73 -5.10
C HIS A 94 5.67 15.14 -6.26
N ASP A 95 5.49 15.69 -7.45
CA ASP A 95 6.32 15.34 -8.60
C ASP A 95 7.67 16.10 -8.61
N ASP A 96 8.50 15.84 -9.61
CA ASP A 96 9.80 16.50 -9.80
C ASP A 96 9.69 17.99 -10.18
N SER A 97 8.49 18.44 -10.54
CA SER A 97 8.16 19.84 -10.83
C SER A 97 7.66 20.59 -9.59
N GLY A 98 7.52 19.90 -8.46
CA GLY A 98 7.07 20.49 -7.18
C GLY A 98 5.56 20.62 -7.05
N PHE A 99 4.77 20.04 -7.96
CA PHE A 99 3.32 20.00 -7.79
C PHE A 99 2.93 18.95 -6.74
N TRP A 100 2.19 19.40 -5.73
CA TRP A 100 1.73 18.54 -4.65
C TRP A 100 0.37 17.93 -4.94
N TYR A 101 0.20 16.69 -4.49
CA TYR A 101 -1.03 15.92 -4.65
C TYR A 101 -1.39 15.24 -3.33
N ARG A 102 -2.70 15.16 -3.06
CA ARG A 102 -3.25 14.16 -2.14
C ARG A 102 -4.02 13.14 -2.95
N ALA A 103 -3.53 11.91 -2.92
CA ALA A 103 -4.17 10.77 -3.55
C ALA A 103 -5.15 10.13 -2.56
N TYR A 104 -6.38 9.90 -3.00
CA TYR A 104 -7.42 9.20 -2.26
C TYR A 104 -7.63 7.83 -2.91
N GLY A 105 -7.62 6.77 -2.13
CA GLY A 105 -7.70 5.42 -2.65
C GLY A 105 -8.59 4.48 -1.84
N ASN A 106 -9.14 3.51 -2.56
CA ASN A 106 -9.74 2.31 -2.00
C ASN A 106 -8.97 1.11 -2.52
N GLU A 107 -8.62 0.19 -1.63
CA GLU A 107 -8.04 -1.08 -2.01
C GLU A 107 -8.70 -2.26 -1.31
N ASN A 108 -8.83 -3.36 -2.05
CA ASN A 108 -9.38 -4.62 -1.60
C ASN A 108 -8.29 -5.69 -1.66
N TRP A 109 -8.12 -6.41 -0.57
CA TRP A 109 -7.08 -7.41 -0.39
C TRP A 109 -7.70 -8.79 -0.18
N GLU A 110 -7.11 -9.80 -0.82
CA GLU A 110 -7.39 -11.21 -0.52
C GLU A 110 -6.10 -11.92 -0.14
N PHE A 111 -6.14 -12.67 0.96
CA PHE A 111 -4.97 -13.33 1.54
C PHE A 111 -5.03 -14.85 1.35
N ALA A 112 -3.85 -15.45 1.18
CA ALA A 112 -3.65 -16.88 1.32
C ALA A 112 -3.56 -17.28 2.80
N GLU A 113 -3.66 -18.59 3.10
CA GLU A 113 -3.64 -19.12 4.47
C GLU A 113 -2.36 -18.76 5.24
N ASN A 114 -1.24 -18.60 4.53
CA ASN A 114 0.03 -18.17 5.13
C ASN A 114 0.12 -16.66 5.42
N GLY A 115 -0.96 -15.91 5.19
CA GLY A 115 -1.07 -14.48 5.48
C GLY A 115 -0.41 -13.56 4.44
N LEU A 116 0.09 -14.11 3.33
CA LEU A 116 0.53 -13.32 2.19
C LEU A 116 -0.67 -12.89 1.32
N MET A 117 -0.60 -11.70 0.75
CA MET A 117 -1.66 -11.18 -0.11
C MET A 117 -1.54 -11.77 -1.52
N LYS A 118 -2.55 -12.54 -1.94
CA LYS A 118 -2.59 -13.18 -3.27
C LYS A 118 -3.33 -12.36 -4.32
N ARG A 119 -4.17 -11.40 -3.88
CA ARG A 119 -4.85 -10.45 -4.79
C ARG A 119 -4.93 -9.06 -4.18
N ARG A 120 -4.64 -8.04 -4.98
CA ARG A 120 -4.77 -6.63 -4.61
C ARG A 120 -5.47 -5.85 -5.72
N GLU A 121 -6.57 -5.19 -5.38
CA GLU A 121 -7.23 -4.27 -6.30
C GLU A 121 -7.26 -2.88 -5.70
N ALA A 122 -6.67 -1.90 -6.38
CA ALA A 122 -6.60 -0.52 -5.89
C ALA A 122 -7.11 0.46 -6.94
N SER A 123 -8.06 1.29 -6.55
CA SER A 123 -8.54 2.46 -7.30
C SER A 123 -8.10 3.72 -6.57
N ILE A 124 -7.49 4.66 -7.29
CA ILE A 124 -6.82 5.82 -6.71
C ILE A 124 -7.05 7.03 -7.61
N ASN A 125 -7.39 8.16 -7.00
CA ASN A 125 -7.60 9.45 -7.66
C ASN A 125 -6.71 10.50 -7.01
N ASP A 126 -5.98 11.27 -7.82
CA ASP A 126 -5.10 12.33 -7.34
C ASP A 126 -5.83 13.67 -7.36
N VAL A 127 -5.75 14.40 -6.25
CA VAL A 127 -6.27 15.77 -6.13
C VAL A 127 -5.07 16.71 -5.95
N PRO A 128 -4.88 17.70 -6.84
CA PRO A 128 -3.85 18.72 -6.65
C PRO A 128 -4.10 19.50 -5.35
N ILE A 129 -3.04 19.75 -4.60
CA ILE A 129 -3.06 20.56 -3.37
C ILE A 129 -1.91 21.56 -3.38
N LYS A 130 -2.01 22.62 -2.59
CA LYS A 130 -0.86 23.47 -2.24
C LYS A 130 -0.01 22.77 -1.19
N GLU A 131 1.28 23.09 -1.14
CA GLU A 131 2.16 22.58 -0.08
C GLU A 131 1.64 22.95 1.32
N SER A 132 1.08 24.15 1.48
CA SER A 132 0.48 24.61 2.74
C SER A 132 -0.76 23.82 3.18
N GLU A 133 -1.35 23.02 2.28
CA GLU A 133 -2.56 22.22 2.57
C GLU A 133 -2.20 20.79 3.00
N ARG A 134 -0.91 20.43 3.04
CA ARG A 134 -0.43 19.13 3.50
C ARG A 134 -0.85 18.85 4.95
N LYS A 135 -1.20 17.59 5.20
CA LYS A 135 -1.60 17.08 6.52
C LYS A 135 -0.57 16.11 7.09
N PHE A 136 0.24 15.48 6.23
CA PHE A 136 1.16 14.43 6.61
C PHE A 136 2.58 15.01 6.72
N LEU A 137 2.93 15.45 7.94
CA LEU A 137 4.16 16.19 8.23
C LEU A 137 5.12 15.48 9.18
N TRP A 138 4.89 14.20 9.49
CA TRP A 138 5.80 13.47 10.37
C TRP A 138 7.18 13.28 9.74
N GLU A 139 8.20 13.22 10.61
CA GLU A 139 9.56 12.89 10.23
C GLU A 139 9.64 11.48 9.67
N ARG A 140 10.45 11.32 8.62
CA ARG A 140 10.73 10.01 8.04
C ARG A 140 12.00 9.50 8.72
N SER A 141 11.97 8.29 9.26
CA SER A 141 13.20 7.60 9.61
C SER A 141 14.03 7.47 8.33
N VAL A 142 15.18 8.14 8.30
CA VAL A 142 16.16 7.94 7.23
C VAL A 142 16.63 6.51 7.39
N ILE A 143 16.24 5.64 6.45
CA ILE A 143 16.86 4.32 6.36
C ILE A 143 18.24 4.59 5.79
N SER A 144 19.24 4.65 6.68
CA SER A 144 20.67 4.61 6.35
C SER A 144 21.03 3.29 5.70
#